data_AF-C5MIQ5-F1
#
_entry.id   AF-C5MIQ5-F1
#
_cell.length_a   1.000
_cell.length_b   1.000
_cell.length_c   1.000
_cell.angle_alpha   90.00
_cell.angle_beta   90.00
_cell.angle_gamma   90.00
#
_symmetry.space_group_name_H-M   'P 1'
#
loop_
_entity.id
_entity.type
_entity.pdbx_description
1 polymer ?
#
loop_
_entity_poly.entity_id
_entity_poly.type
_entity_poly.pdbx_seq_one_letter_code
_entity_poly.pdbx_strand_id
1 'polypeptide(L)'
;MNVVMSFNQVQTFLLHRIFKDLDRSLFETDDTVISKTETGSKTIPYEYRIKSPTAILKNQISIYNTIVGRIKKLPVTERNFEFLVYLFEYRYLYLRTSYLSRKNVIDLVRYVINSFTHPIDVPLLIDTMKALLDPPLTNILDDFASFVRFFPNLTKYSLNNAIALTYAYEMFFYPDLEQKLSMVKDFLRHYYYSFLHRHEGTFLDILEEVQRFCKEYHPNNEEVQANYIFDKLTLSEFTTDEIISRLQASEMEYRKRLNEF
;
A
#
# COMPACT_ATOMS: atom_id res chain seq x y z
N MET A 1 26.79 -15.60 11.91
CA MET A 1 25.86 -16.33 12.81
C MET A 1 24.40 -15.82 12.74
N ASN A 2 24.01 -14.93 11.81
CA ASN A 2 22.75 -14.16 11.90
C ASN A 2 21.57 -14.66 11.03
N VAL A 3 21.77 -15.60 10.10
CA VAL A 3 20.69 -16.04 9.16
C VAL A 3 19.81 -17.15 9.77
N VAL A 4 20.37 -17.97 10.67
CA VAL A 4 19.67 -19.11 11.26
C VAL A 4 18.72 -18.68 12.38
N MET A 5 19.11 -17.66 13.18
CA MET A 5 18.26 -17.15 14.27
C MET A 5 17.04 -16.38 13.75
N SER A 6 17.19 -15.56 12.70
CA SER A 6 16.07 -14.83 12.10
C SER A 6 15.02 -15.78 11.51
N PHE A 7 15.45 -16.90 10.92
CA PHE A 7 14.53 -17.85 10.30
C PHE A 7 13.70 -18.64 11.30
N ASN A 8 14.25 -18.98 12.48
CA ASN A 8 13.47 -19.60 13.56
C ASN A 8 12.39 -18.67 14.12
N GLN A 9 12.69 -17.37 14.23
CA GLN A 9 11.72 -16.36 14.65
C GLN A 9 10.59 -16.22 13.63
N VAL A 10 10.93 -16.15 12.33
CA VAL A 10 9.94 -16.14 11.24
C VAL A 10 9.02 -17.36 11.30
N GLN A 11 9.59 -18.56 11.44
CA GLN A 11 8.80 -19.80 11.50
C GLN A 11 7.89 -19.83 12.72
N THR A 12 8.40 -19.46 13.91
CA THR A 12 7.62 -19.43 15.14
C THR A 12 6.46 -18.45 15.03
N PHE A 13 6.72 -17.24 14.53
CA PHE A 13 5.70 -16.23 14.32
C PHE A 13 4.63 -16.70 13.32
N LEU A 14 5.05 -17.22 12.17
CA LEU A 14 4.14 -17.67 11.11
C LEU A 14 3.28 -18.88 11.55
N LEU A 15 3.87 -19.81 12.31
CA LEU A 15 3.13 -20.93 12.90
C LEU A 15 2.03 -20.43 13.85
N HIS A 16 2.37 -19.49 14.74
CA HIS A 16 1.37 -18.91 15.63
C HIS A 16 0.27 -18.18 14.85
N ARG A 17 0.65 -17.38 13.84
CA ARG A 17 -0.30 -16.67 12.97
C ARG A 17 -1.30 -17.59 12.28
N ILE A 18 -0.82 -18.59 11.53
CA ILE A 18 -1.67 -19.45 10.70
C ILE A 18 -2.52 -20.42 11.52
N PHE A 19 -1.97 -20.99 12.58
CA PHE A 19 -2.62 -22.07 13.31
C PHE A 19 -3.43 -21.59 14.52
N LYS A 20 -3.21 -20.35 14.99
CA LYS A 20 -3.87 -19.82 16.19
C LYS A 20 -4.54 -18.47 15.99
N ASP A 21 -3.85 -17.48 15.42
CA ASP A 21 -4.38 -16.11 15.41
C ASP A 21 -5.40 -15.85 14.29
N LEU A 22 -5.28 -16.55 13.17
CA LEU A 22 -6.19 -16.39 12.03
C LEU A 22 -7.48 -17.19 12.21
N ASP A 23 -8.59 -16.61 11.73
CA ASP A 23 -9.87 -17.29 11.68
C ASP A 23 -9.77 -18.55 10.80
N ARG A 24 -10.26 -19.66 11.34
CA ARG A 24 -10.24 -20.97 10.68
C ARG A 24 -11.09 -20.99 9.41
N SER A 25 -12.13 -20.16 9.34
CA SER A 25 -13.02 -20.04 8.17
C SER A 25 -12.26 -19.62 6.90
N LEU A 26 -11.16 -18.88 7.04
CA LEU A 26 -10.30 -18.44 5.93
C LEU A 26 -9.67 -19.60 5.15
N PHE A 27 -9.63 -20.79 5.75
CA PHE A 27 -9.01 -21.99 5.20
C PHE A 27 -10.03 -23.03 4.69
N GLU A 28 -11.33 -22.70 4.71
CA GLU A 28 -12.41 -23.63 4.32
C GLU A 28 -12.62 -23.70 2.79
N THR A 29 -11.90 -22.91 1.99
CA THR A 29 -12.11 -22.88 0.53
C THR A 29 -11.51 -24.06 -0.24
N ASP A 30 -12.17 -24.41 -1.34
CA ASP A 30 -11.95 -25.56 -2.23
C ASP A 30 -10.63 -25.60 -3.02
N ASP A 31 -9.65 -24.75 -2.71
CA ASP A 31 -8.32 -24.88 -3.32
C ASP A 31 -7.58 -26.08 -2.70
N THR A 32 -7.98 -27.27 -3.12
CA THR A 32 -7.22 -28.50 -2.89
C THR A 32 -5.95 -28.48 -3.72
N VAL A 33 -5.00 -27.62 -3.36
CA VAL A 33 -3.59 -27.91 -3.63
C VAL A 33 -3.17 -28.91 -2.57
N ILE A 34 -3.53 -30.18 -2.81
CA ILE A 34 -2.93 -31.31 -2.12
C ILE A 34 -1.46 -31.25 -2.48
N SER A 35 -0.67 -30.68 -1.58
CA SER A 35 0.78 -30.74 -1.70
C SER A 35 1.14 -32.22 -1.67
N LYS A 36 1.78 -32.70 -2.74
CA LYS A 36 2.46 -34.00 -2.79
C LYS A 36 3.68 -34.05 -1.87
N THR A 37 3.74 -33.19 -0.86
CA THR A 37 4.81 -33.21 0.13
C THR A 37 4.37 -34.18 1.20
N GLU A 38 4.96 -35.36 1.17
CA GLU A 38 4.88 -36.34 2.25
C GLU A 38 4.92 -35.61 3.59
N THR A 39 3.95 -35.88 4.46
CA THR A 39 3.87 -35.41 5.85
C THR A 39 4.97 -36.06 6.69
N GLY A 40 6.23 -35.85 6.30
CA GLY A 40 7.44 -36.37 6.92
C GLY A 40 8.43 -35.27 7.32
N SER A 41 8.01 -34.00 7.42
CA SER A 41 8.94 -32.94 7.82
C SER A 41 8.98 -32.76 9.34
N LYS A 42 10.20 -32.82 9.90
CA LYS A 42 10.58 -32.58 11.30
C LYS A 42 10.20 -31.20 11.85
N THR A 43 9.47 -30.39 11.10
CA THR A 43 9.26 -28.95 11.30
C THR A 43 7.90 -28.57 11.90
N ILE A 44 6.99 -29.53 12.13
CA ILE A 44 5.68 -29.25 12.75
C ILE A 44 5.74 -29.69 14.23
N PRO A 45 5.54 -28.77 15.20
CA PRO A 45 5.52 -29.10 16.63
C PRO A 45 4.50 -30.19 16.96
N TYR A 46 4.83 -31.04 17.93
CA TYR A 46 4.04 -32.24 18.25
C TYR A 46 2.59 -31.93 18.65
N GLU A 47 2.36 -30.79 19.30
CA GLU A 47 1.04 -30.30 19.73
C GLU A 47 0.04 -30.02 18.59
N TYR A 48 0.51 -29.91 17.34
CA TYR A 48 -0.35 -29.73 16.15
C TYR A 48 -0.54 -31.02 15.34
N ARG A 49 -0.05 -32.18 15.81
CA ARG A 49 -0.20 -33.48 15.12
C ARG A 49 -1.59 -34.07 15.39
N ILE A 50 -2.52 -33.85 14.48
CA ILE A 50 -3.89 -34.42 14.55
C ILE A 50 -3.92 -35.82 13.89
N LYS A 51 -4.62 -36.78 14.52
CA LYS A 51 -4.75 -38.19 14.07
C LYS A 51 -5.37 -38.38 12.66
N SER A 52 -6.02 -37.35 12.12
CA SER A 52 -6.42 -37.28 10.70
C SER A 52 -6.49 -35.81 10.29
N PRO A 53 -5.82 -35.38 9.20
CA PRO A 53 -5.84 -33.98 8.80
C PRO A 53 -7.22 -33.60 8.25
N THR A 54 -7.88 -32.60 8.86
CA THR A 54 -9.05 -31.95 8.27
C THR A 54 -8.64 -31.18 7.01
N ALA A 55 -9.60 -30.87 6.11
CA ALA A 55 -9.32 -30.03 4.94
C ALA A 55 -8.70 -28.67 5.34
N ILE A 56 -9.23 -28.08 6.42
CA ILE A 56 -8.71 -26.86 7.06
C ILE A 56 -7.22 -27.02 7.43
N LEU A 57 -6.85 -28.09 8.13
CA LEU A 57 -5.45 -28.30 8.53
C LEU A 57 -4.52 -28.46 7.32
N LYS A 58 -4.97 -29.17 6.27
CA LYS A 58 -4.21 -29.31 5.02
C LYS A 58 -3.98 -27.95 4.36
N ASN A 59 -5.01 -27.10 4.31
CA ASN A 59 -4.93 -25.76 3.74
C ASN A 59 -4.02 -24.84 4.56
N GLN A 60 -4.11 -24.87 5.89
CA GLN A 60 -3.19 -24.15 6.79
C GLN A 60 -1.73 -24.54 6.54
N ILE A 61 -1.43 -25.84 6.44
CA ILE A 61 -0.08 -26.35 6.13
C ILE A 61 0.39 -25.89 4.75
N SER A 62 -0.48 -25.92 3.74
CA SER A 62 -0.16 -25.48 2.38
C SER A 62 0.21 -24.00 2.34
N ILE A 63 -0.58 -23.13 2.97
CA ILE A 63 -0.33 -21.69 3.05
C ILE A 63 0.97 -21.41 3.83
N TYR A 64 1.19 -22.09 4.96
CA TYR A 64 2.44 -21.99 5.72
C TYR A 64 3.67 -22.30 4.84
N ASN A 65 3.68 -23.47 4.19
CA ASN A 65 4.80 -23.89 3.35
C ASN A 65 5.05 -22.91 2.20
N THR A 66 3.97 -22.36 1.65
CA THR A 66 4.01 -21.43 0.54
C THR A 66 4.64 -20.09 0.95
N ILE A 67 4.21 -19.52 2.07
CA ILE A 67 4.77 -18.27 2.62
C ILE A 67 6.25 -18.48 2.99
N VAL A 68 6.56 -19.57 3.69
CA VAL A 68 7.96 -19.94 4.02
C VAL A 68 8.83 -20.03 2.76
N GLY A 69 8.34 -20.70 1.71
CA GLY A 69 9.06 -20.86 0.45
C GLY A 69 9.36 -19.54 -0.26
N ARG A 70 8.49 -18.53 -0.11
CA ARG A 70 8.73 -17.18 -0.64
C ARG A 70 9.70 -16.39 0.22
N ILE A 71 9.49 -16.37 1.54
CA ILE A 71 10.31 -15.59 2.48
C ILE A 71 11.77 -16.02 2.43
N LYS A 72 12.07 -17.32 2.27
CA LYS A 72 13.44 -17.83 2.12
C LYS A 72 14.24 -17.25 0.95
N LYS A 73 13.57 -16.67 -0.06
CA LYS A 73 14.20 -16.09 -1.25
C LYS A 73 14.47 -14.59 -1.10
N LEU A 74 14.12 -13.99 0.03
CA LEU A 74 14.20 -12.57 0.28
C LEU A 74 15.27 -12.23 1.33
N PRO A 75 15.79 -11.00 1.34
CA PRO A 75 16.67 -10.51 2.40
C PRO A 75 15.85 -10.23 3.68
N VAL A 76 15.63 -11.28 4.47
CA VAL A 76 14.87 -11.22 5.72
C VAL A 76 15.76 -10.78 6.88
N THR A 77 15.26 -9.86 7.68
CA THR A 77 15.88 -9.33 8.90
C THR A 77 14.89 -9.41 10.06
N GLU A 78 15.40 -9.28 11.28
CA GLU A 78 14.57 -9.22 12.49
C GLU A 78 13.60 -8.01 12.49
N ARG A 79 13.87 -6.98 11.69
CA ARG A 79 13.03 -5.77 11.63
C ARG A 79 11.93 -5.83 10.58
N ASN A 80 12.10 -6.60 9.50
CA ASN A 80 11.17 -6.61 8.36
C ASN A 80 10.38 -7.92 8.20
N PHE A 81 10.70 -8.98 8.95
CA PHE A 81 10.08 -10.29 8.72
C PHE A 81 8.56 -10.29 8.94
N GLU A 82 8.06 -9.55 9.93
CA GLU A 82 6.63 -9.43 10.19
C GLU A 82 5.90 -8.77 9.01
N PHE A 83 6.46 -7.69 8.45
CA PHE A 83 5.92 -7.08 7.23
C PHE A 83 5.83 -8.09 6.09
N LEU A 84 6.90 -8.85 5.85
CA LEU A 84 6.91 -9.88 4.81
C LEU A 84 5.82 -10.94 5.04
N VAL A 85 5.66 -11.40 6.29
CA VAL A 85 4.63 -12.37 6.65
C VAL A 85 3.24 -11.80 6.36
N TYR A 86 2.89 -10.62 6.88
CA TYR A 86 1.57 -10.03 6.69
C TYR A 86 1.27 -9.72 5.21
N LEU A 87 2.26 -9.27 4.44
CA LEU A 87 2.11 -9.02 3.00
C LEU A 87 1.80 -10.31 2.24
N PHE A 88 2.54 -11.39 2.50
CA PHE A 88 2.24 -12.67 1.85
C PHE A 88 0.94 -13.27 2.35
N GLU A 89 0.65 -13.19 3.66
CA GLU A 89 -0.61 -13.60 4.26
C GLU A 89 -1.81 -12.95 3.55
N TYR A 90 -1.80 -11.62 3.38
CA TYR A 90 -2.86 -10.93 2.66
C TYR A 90 -3.01 -11.41 1.21
N ARG A 91 -1.88 -11.55 0.51
CA ARG A 91 -1.86 -12.00 -0.89
C ARG A 91 -2.44 -13.40 -1.05
N TYR A 92 -2.13 -14.31 -0.13
CA TYR A 92 -2.53 -15.71 -0.23
C TYR A 92 -3.94 -15.97 0.29
N LEU A 93 -4.36 -15.32 1.37
CA LEU A 93 -5.67 -15.57 1.98
C LEU A 93 -6.78 -14.77 1.30
N TYR A 94 -6.52 -13.51 0.96
CA TYR A 94 -7.57 -12.56 0.55
C TYR A 94 -7.52 -12.22 -0.94
N LEU A 95 -6.34 -11.92 -1.49
CA LEU A 95 -6.24 -11.52 -2.90
C LEU A 95 -6.26 -12.71 -3.87
N ARG A 96 -5.58 -13.81 -3.54
CA ARG A 96 -5.47 -15.04 -4.37
C ARG A 96 -4.98 -14.79 -5.80
N THR A 97 -4.22 -13.71 -6.01
CA THR A 97 -3.69 -13.33 -7.33
C THR A 97 -2.18 -13.05 -7.28
N SER A 98 -1.50 -13.38 -8.37
CA SER A 98 -0.11 -13.00 -8.60
C SER A 98 0.03 -11.54 -9.01
N TYR A 99 -0.97 -10.96 -9.67
CA TYR A 99 -0.95 -9.60 -10.17
C TYR A 99 -1.51 -8.62 -9.14
N LEU A 100 -0.75 -7.56 -8.86
CA LEU A 100 -1.16 -6.50 -7.95
C LEU A 100 -1.63 -5.29 -8.75
N SER A 101 -2.88 -4.89 -8.52
CA SER A 101 -3.36 -3.57 -8.95
C SER A 101 -2.85 -2.48 -7.98
N ARG A 102 -2.97 -1.22 -8.39
CA ARG A 102 -2.69 -0.07 -7.54
C ARG A 102 -3.49 -0.10 -6.23
N LYS A 103 -4.79 -0.38 -6.32
CA LYS A 103 -5.68 -0.59 -5.16
C LYS A 103 -5.19 -1.71 -4.23
N ASN A 104 -4.71 -2.82 -4.80
CA ASN A 104 -4.21 -3.96 -4.01
C ASN A 104 -3.00 -3.57 -3.15
N VAL A 105 -2.17 -2.62 -3.61
CA VAL A 105 -1.02 -2.11 -2.83
C VAL A 105 -1.50 -1.33 -1.61
N ILE A 106 -2.53 -0.50 -1.77
CA ILE A 106 -3.13 0.25 -0.65
C ILE A 106 -3.79 -0.73 0.33
N ASP A 107 -4.50 -1.74 -0.17
CA ASP A 107 -5.09 -2.80 0.65
C ASP A 107 -4.02 -3.57 1.46
N LEU A 108 -2.86 -3.84 0.86
CA LEU A 108 -1.72 -4.48 1.52
C LEU A 108 -1.18 -3.62 2.67
N VAL A 109 -0.95 -2.32 2.42
CA VAL A 109 -0.52 -1.36 3.46
C VAL A 109 -1.53 -1.34 4.60
N ARG A 110 -2.82 -1.24 4.27
CA ARG A 110 -3.92 -1.26 5.24
C ARG A 110 -3.94 -2.55 6.06
N TYR A 111 -3.71 -3.69 5.43
CA TYR A 111 -3.71 -4.98 6.11
C TYR A 111 -2.56 -5.07 7.12
N VAL A 112 -1.35 -4.69 6.70
CA VAL A 112 -0.18 -4.66 7.58
C VAL A 112 -0.44 -3.74 8.78
N ILE A 113 -0.92 -2.51 8.52
CA ILE A 113 -1.19 -1.52 9.58
C ILE A 113 -2.22 -2.01 10.59
N ASN A 114 -3.23 -2.75 10.13
CA ASN A 114 -4.26 -3.28 11.01
C ASN A 114 -3.83 -4.53 11.77
N SER A 115 -2.87 -5.30 11.24
CA SER A 115 -2.40 -6.56 11.82
C SER A 115 -1.35 -6.36 12.91
N PHE A 116 -0.56 -5.28 12.85
CA PHE A 116 0.37 -4.93 13.92
C PHE A 116 -0.36 -4.51 15.20
N THR A 117 0.14 -5.01 16.33
CA THR A 117 -0.32 -4.64 17.68
C THR A 117 0.65 -3.69 18.39
N HIS A 118 1.77 -3.35 17.74
CA HIS A 118 2.84 -2.51 18.26
C HIS A 118 3.05 -1.30 17.32
N PRO A 119 3.77 -0.24 17.75
CA PRO A 119 4.10 0.87 16.87
C PRO A 119 4.81 0.40 15.60
N ILE A 120 4.36 0.90 14.46
CA ILE A 120 4.89 0.51 13.14
C ILE A 120 5.98 1.48 12.70
N ASP A 121 7.09 0.91 12.25
CA ASP A 121 8.11 1.62 11.48
C ASP A 121 7.64 1.78 10.03
N VAL A 122 7.01 2.92 9.73
CA VAL A 122 6.45 3.21 8.42
C VAL A 122 7.53 3.30 7.33
N PRO A 123 8.68 3.97 7.53
CA PRO A 123 9.79 3.93 6.58
C PRO A 123 10.21 2.50 6.22
N LEU A 124 10.39 1.63 7.23
CA LEU A 124 10.80 0.26 6.97
C LEU A 124 9.72 -0.56 6.25
N LEU A 125 8.44 -0.32 6.53
CA LEU A 125 7.33 -0.92 5.77
C LEU A 125 7.40 -0.53 4.29
N ILE A 126 7.56 0.77 4.00
CA ILE A 126 7.63 1.29 2.63
C ILE A 126 8.81 0.66 1.89
N ASP A 127 10.00 0.65 2.49
CA ASP A 127 11.20 0.08 1.88
C ASP A 127 11.03 -1.42 1.62
N THR A 128 10.45 -2.14 2.58
CA THR A 128 10.16 -3.57 2.45
C THR A 128 9.18 -3.84 1.31
N MET A 129 8.12 -3.04 1.18
CA MET A 129 7.15 -3.20 0.10
C MET A 129 7.72 -2.81 -1.26
N LYS A 130 8.48 -1.72 -1.36
CA LYS A 130 9.13 -1.30 -2.62
C LYS A 130 10.06 -2.37 -3.17
N ALA A 131 10.76 -3.10 -2.31
CA ALA A 131 11.61 -4.22 -2.73
C ALA A 131 10.83 -5.41 -3.32
N LEU A 132 9.51 -5.47 -3.14
CA LEU A 132 8.65 -6.57 -3.59
C LEU A 132 7.70 -6.21 -4.74
N LEU A 133 7.58 -4.93 -5.07
CA LEU A 133 6.63 -4.42 -6.06
C LEU A 133 7.32 -4.07 -7.37
N ASP A 134 6.56 -4.16 -8.45
CA ASP A 134 6.98 -3.63 -9.75
C ASP A 134 7.14 -2.10 -9.65
N PRO A 135 8.13 -1.50 -10.36
CA PRO A 135 8.41 -0.06 -10.27
C PRO A 135 7.19 0.87 -10.44
N PRO A 136 6.21 0.60 -11.33
CA PRO A 136 5.04 1.48 -11.46
C PRO A 136 4.14 1.53 -10.21
N LEU A 137 4.16 0.48 -9.39
CA LEU A 137 3.32 0.35 -8.20
C LEU A 137 3.94 1.02 -6.97
N THR A 138 5.23 1.35 -7.01
CA THR A 138 5.94 1.97 -5.88
C THR A 138 5.51 3.42 -5.63
N ASN A 139 5.04 4.12 -6.68
CA ASN A 139 4.55 5.50 -6.59
C ASN A 139 3.43 5.68 -5.55
N ILE A 140 2.61 4.65 -5.33
CA ILE A 140 1.53 4.63 -4.34
C ILE A 140 2.10 4.62 -2.92
N LEU A 141 3.20 3.92 -2.72
CA LEU A 141 3.89 3.91 -1.43
C LEU A 141 4.52 5.26 -1.14
N ASP A 142 4.98 5.98 -2.17
CA ASP A 142 5.44 7.37 -2.04
C ASP A 142 4.30 8.34 -1.69
N ASP A 143 3.11 8.13 -2.27
CA ASP A 143 1.91 8.87 -1.91
C ASP A 143 1.54 8.65 -0.45
N PHE A 144 1.45 7.39 -0.03
CA PHE A 144 1.19 7.04 1.36
C PHE A 144 2.24 7.64 2.31
N ALA A 145 3.53 7.48 1.99
CA ALA A 145 4.63 8.05 2.78
C ALA A 145 4.50 9.57 2.95
N SER A 146 4.10 10.26 1.89
CA SER A 146 3.91 11.71 1.89
C SER A 146 2.75 12.11 2.80
N PHE A 147 1.61 11.42 2.72
CA PHE A 147 0.48 11.71 3.61
C PHE A 147 0.78 11.43 5.08
N VAL A 148 1.54 10.38 5.37
CA VAL A 148 1.99 10.07 6.74
C VAL A 148 2.78 11.23 7.35
N ARG A 149 3.61 11.93 6.57
CA ARG A 149 4.43 13.05 7.06
C ARG A 149 3.62 14.26 7.53
N PHE A 150 2.38 14.42 7.07
CA PHE A 150 1.52 15.50 7.53
C PHE A 150 0.96 15.27 8.94
N PHE A 151 1.07 14.04 9.47
CA PHE A 151 0.63 13.72 10.82
C PHE A 151 1.81 13.76 11.80
N PRO A 152 1.83 14.70 12.78
CA PRO A 152 2.95 14.82 13.72
C PRO A 152 3.05 13.63 14.69
N ASN A 153 1.93 12.95 14.95
CA ASN A 153 1.86 11.77 15.80
C ASN A 153 1.29 10.58 15.01
N LEU A 154 2.09 9.51 14.90
CA LEU A 154 1.69 8.28 14.22
C LEU A 154 0.90 7.38 15.19
N THR A 155 -0.41 7.48 15.10
CA THR A 155 -1.38 6.62 15.77
C THR A 155 -2.08 5.75 14.74
N LYS A 156 -2.75 4.68 15.17
CA LYS A 156 -3.56 3.87 14.25
C LYS A 156 -4.63 4.70 13.52
N TYR A 157 -5.17 5.73 14.18
CA TYR A 157 -6.12 6.66 13.58
C TYR A 157 -5.48 7.50 12.46
N SER A 158 -4.33 8.13 12.71
CA SER A 158 -3.66 8.94 11.68
C SER A 158 -3.13 8.10 10.51
N LEU A 159 -2.65 6.88 10.78
CA LEU A 159 -2.28 5.93 9.71
C LEU A 159 -3.50 5.51 8.86
N ASN A 160 -4.66 5.28 9.48
CA ASN A 160 -5.90 5.00 8.74
C ASN A 160 -6.36 6.20 7.92
N ASN A 161 -6.20 7.43 8.42
CA ASN A 161 -6.48 8.64 7.64
C ASN A 161 -5.51 8.75 6.45
N ALA A 162 -4.21 8.50 6.65
CA ALA A 162 -3.24 8.48 5.55
C ALA A 162 -3.60 7.43 4.47
N ILE A 163 -4.04 6.23 4.88
CA ILE A 163 -4.55 5.20 3.95
C ILE A 163 -5.76 5.73 3.16
N ALA A 164 -6.73 6.34 3.84
CA ALA A 164 -7.94 6.87 3.21
C ALA A 164 -7.60 7.99 2.19
N LEU A 165 -6.67 8.86 2.55
CA LEU A 165 -6.12 9.89 1.65
C LEU A 165 -5.45 9.25 0.44
N THR A 166 -4.67 8.19 0.61
CA THR A 166 -4.04 7.48 -0.52
C THR A 166 -5.07 6.87 -1.46
N TYR A 167 -6.14 6.23 -0.95
CA TYR A 167 -7.22 5.72 -1.82
C TYR A 167 -7.89 6.84 -2.60
N ALA A 168 -8.25 7.91 -1.92
CA ALA A 168 -8.97 8.99 -2.55
C ALA A 168 -8.08 9.69 -3.59
N TYR A 169 -6.83 9.96 -3.26
CA TYR A 169 -5.84 10.47 -4.20
C TYR A 169 -5.69 9.56 -5.43
N GLU A 170 -5.55 8.26 -5.23
CA GLU A 170 -5.48 7.28 -6.34
C GLU A 170 -6.75 7.28 -7.22
N MET A 171 -7.93 7.45 -6.64
CA MET A 171 -9.19 7.48 -7.41
C MET A 171 -9.37 8.80 -8.18
N PHE A 172 -8.91 9.92 -7.62
CA PHE A 172 -9.09 11.26 -8.16
C PHE A 172 -7.93 11.75 -9.05
N PHE A 173 -6.75 11.12 -8.99
CA PHE A 173 -5.63 11.49 -9.85
C PHE A 173 -5.81 10.87 -11.25
N TYR A 174 -6.09 11.73 -12.23
CA TYR A 174 -6.38 11.34 -13.60
C TYR A 174 -5.12 10.87 -14.33
N PRO A 175 -5.11 9.68 -14.96
CA PRO A 175 -3.94 9.11 -15.63
C PRO A 175 -3.40 9.97 -16.78
N ASP A 176 -4.26 10.71 -17.48
CA ASP A 176 -3.85 11.56 -18.62
C ASP A 176 -3.15 12.88 -18.20
N LEU A 177 -3.29 13.28 -16.94
CA LEU A 177 -2.59 14.41 -16.35
C LEU A 177 -1.45 13.98 -15.43
N GLU A 178 -1.29 12.67 -15.17
CA GLU A 178 -0.28 12.12 -14.27
C GLU A 178 1.12 12.61 -14.64
N GLN A 179 1.47 12.65 -15.93
CA GLN A 179 2.81 13.04 -16.35
C GLN A 179 3.14 14.51 -16.06
N LYS A 180 2.19 15.45 -16.22
CA LYS A 180 2.42 16.88 -15.93
C LYS A 180 2.17 17.23 -14.48
N LEU A 181 1.10 16.70 -13.89
CA LEU A 181 0.79 16.89 -12.47
C LEU A 181 1.79 16.15 -11.57
N SER A 182 2.53 15.14 -12.06
CA SER A 182 3.64 14.54 -11.32
C SER A 182 4.71 15.56 -10.95
N MET A 183 4.90 16.60 -11.77
CA MET A 183 5.88 17.64 -11.51
C MET A 183 5.49 18.56 -10.35
N VAL A 184 4.20 18.63 -10.03
CA VAL A 184 3.65 19.40 -8.90
C VAL A 184 2.93 18.50 -7.89
N LYS A 185 3.30 17.20 -7.87
CA LYS A 185 2.62 16.17 -7.07
C LYS A 185 2.64 16.47 -5.58
N ASP A 186 3.73 17.04 -5.09
CA ASP A 186 3.88 17.41 -3.68
C ASP A 186 2.92 18.53 -3.28
N PHE A 187 2.75 19.54 -4.15
CA PHE A 187 1.73 20.56 -3.95
C PHE A 187 0.33 19.96 -3.98
N LEU A 188 0.02 19.07 -4.94
CA LEU A 188 -1.31 18.46 -5.04
C LEU A 188 -1.65 17.61 -3.82
N ARG A 189 -0.68 16.86 -3.28
CA ARG A 189 -0.84 16.12 -2.01
C ARG A 189 -1.08 17.07 -0.84
N HIS A 190 -0.33 18.17 -0.75
CA HIS A 190 -0.51 19.19 0.28
C HIS A 190 -1.90 19.84 0.19
N TYR A 191 -2.29 20.32 -0.99
CA TYR A 191 -3.59 20.91 -1.25
C TYR A 191 -4.73 19.95 -0.89
N TYR A 192 -4.61 18.67 -1.28
CA TYR A 192 -5.60 17.64 -0.97
C TYR A 192 -5.72 17.39 0.55
N TYR A 193 -4.59 17.30 1.25
CA TYR A 193 -4.55 17.18 2.70
C TYR A 193 -5.19 18.39 3.39
N SER A 194 -4.80 19.61 3.00
CA SER A 194 -5.32 20.87 3.53
C SER A 194 -6.84 20.98 3.32
N PHE A 195 -7.33 20.62 2.14
CA PHE A 195 -8.76 20.66 1.81
C PHE A 195 -9.58 19.76 2.73
N LEU A 196 -9.13 18.52 2.97
CA LEU A 196 -9.87 17.58 3.82
C LEU A 196 -9.80 17.91 5.32
N HIS A 197 -8.79 18.68 5.74
CA HIS A 197 -8.66 19.11 7.14
C HIS A 197 -9.39 20.42 7.44
N ARG A 198 -9.79 21.21 6.43
CA ARG A 198 -10.70 22.33 6.66
C ARG A 198 -12.13 21.79 6.79
N HIS A 199 -12.68 21.88 8.00
CA HIS A 199 -14.02 21.39 8.36
C HIS A 199 -15.20 22.08 7.63
N GLU A 200 -14.93 22.97 6.67
CA GLU A 200 -15.93 23.87 6.09
C GLU A 200 -16.39 23.46 4.68
N GLY A 201 -15.79 22.43 4.07
CA GLY A 201 -16.21 21.94 2.74
C GLY A 201 -16.02 22.95 1.61
N THR A 202 -15.33 24.06 1.87
CA THR A 202 -14.98 25.09 0.89
C THR A 202 -13.67 24.74 0.20
N PHE A 203 -13.64 24.83 -1.13
CA PHE A 203 -12.38 24.76 -1.88
C PHE A 203 -11.42 25.84 -1.40
N LEU A 204 -10.15 25.48 -1.28
CA LEU A 204 -9.10 26.42 -0.92
C LEU A 204 -8.78 27.29 -2.13
N ASP A 205 -8.50 28.58 -1.89
CA ASP A 205 -7.93 29.40 -2.95
C ASP A 205 -6.56 28.83 -3.31
N ILE A 206 -6.44 28.34 -4.55
CA ILE A 206 -5.22 27.71 -5.07
C ILE A 206 -4.07 28.71 -5.05
N LEU A 207 -4.31 29.99 -5.31
CA LEU A 207 -3.27 31.01 -5.31
C LEU A 207 -2.68 31.19 -3.91
N GLU A 208 -3.54 31.29 -2.90
CA GLU A 208 -3.10 31.41 -1.52
C GLU A 208 -2.39 30.13 -1.02
N GLU A 209 -2.91 28.96 -1.42
CA GLU A 209 -2.34 27.69 -0.96
C GLU A 209 -1.01 27.38 -1.62
N VAL A 210 -0.80 27.74 -2.89
CA VAL A 210 0.53 27.63 -3.55
C VAL A 210 1.55 28.49 -2.82
N GLN A 211 1.22 29.74 -2.50
CA GLN A 211 2.11 30.62 -1.75
C GLN A 211 2.43 30.07 -0.37
N ARG A 212 1.41 29.57 0.36
CA ARG A 212 1.61 28.93 1.67
C ARG A 212 2.53 27.71 1.57
N PHE A 213 2.28 26.83 0.61
CA PHE A 213 3.11 25.66 0.34
C PHE A 213 4.55 26.04 0.03
N CYS A 214 4.78 26.98 -0.88
CA CYS A 214 6.13 27.41 -1.24
C CYS A 214 6.87 28.05 -0.07
N LYS A 215 6.19 28.85 0.76
CA LYS A 215 6.79 29.43 1.97
C LYS A 215 7.20 28.37 3.00
N GLU A 216 6.40 27.32 3.15
CA GLU A 216 6.64 26.26 4.13
C GLU A 216 7.72 25.26 3.66
N TYR A 217 7.66 24.82 2.40
CA TYR A 217 8.49 23.74 1.86
C TYR A 217 9.67 24.22 1.00
N HIS A 218 9.63 25.46 0.50
CA HIS A 218 10.64 26.05 -0.38
C HIS A 218 11.01 27.51 0.00
N PRO A 219 11.32 27.82 1.27
CA PRO A 219 11.45 29.19 1.76
C PRO A 219 12.55 30.01 1.05
N ASN A 220 13.57 29.36 0.49
CA ASN A 220 14.67 30.03 -0.19
C ASN A 220 14.40 30.35 -1.67
N ASN A 221 13.34 29.80 -2.26
CA ASN A 221 13.00 29.95 -3.69
C ASN A 221 11.48 30.10 -3.88
N GLU A 222 10.79 30.73 -2.93
CA GLU A 222 9.32 30.78 -2.86
C GLU A 222 8.70 31.25 -4.17
N GLU A 223 9.13 32.42 -4.67
CA GLU A 223 8.57 33.04 -5.89
C GLU A 223 8.79 32.18 -7.14
N VAL A 224 9.99 31.61 -7.31
CA VAL A 224 10.33 30.75 -8.45
C VAL A 224 9.49 29.47 -8.44
N GLN A 225 9.32 28.87 -7.27
CA GLN A 225 8.53 27.64 -7.12
C GLN A 225 7.03 27.91 -7.27
N ALA A 226 6.53 29.03 -6.75
CA ALA A 226 5.13 29.42 -6.90
C ALA A 226 4.79 29.63 -8.38
N ASN A 227 5.61 30.38 -9.12
CA ASN A 227 5.44 30.59 -10.56
C ASN A 227 5.47 29.28 -11.34
N TYR A 228 6.43 28.39 -11.02
CA TYR A 228 6.51 27.07 -11.63
C TYR A 228 5.22 26.25 -11.40
N ILE A 229 4.71 26.22 -10.16
CA ILE A 229 3.48 25.50 -9.85
C ILE A 229 2.28 26.11 -10.58
N PHE A 230 2.18 27.44 -10.62
CA PHE A 230 1.10 28.13 -11.36
C PHE A 230 1.13 27.82 -12.85
N ASP A 231 2.29 27.83 -13.50
CA ASP A 231 2.42 27.47 -14.91
C ASP A 231 1.93 26.05 -15.19
N LYS A 232 2.24 25.11 -14.29
CA LYS A 232 1.78 23.71 -14.41
C LYS A 232 0.29 23.55 -14.13
N LEU A 233 -0.27 24.27 -13.17
CA LEU A 233 -1.70 24.19 -12.81
C LEU A 233 -2.61 24.90 -13.82
N THR A 234 -2.17 26.05 -14.34
CA THR A 234 -2.93 26.82 -15.34
C THR A 234 -2.89 26.20 -16.73
N LEU A 235 -2.11 25.12 -16.91
CA LEU A 235 -1.92 24.45 -18.18
C LEU A 235 -1.44 25.45 -19.26
N SER A 236 -0.75 26.52 -18.87
CA SER A 236 -0.36 27.64 -19.73
C SER A 236 0.55 27.24 -20.90
N GLU A 237 1.17 26.06 -20.80
CA GLU A 237 1.98 25.44 -21.85
C GLU A 237 1.16 24.79 -22.97
N PHE A 238 -0.16 24.62 -22.81
CA PHE A 238 -1.01 23.99 -23.81
C PHE A 238 -1.66 25.04 -24.70
N THR A 239 -1.78 24.70 -25.98
CA THR A 239 -2.65 25.44 -26.90
C THR A 239 -4.12 25.20 -26.53
N THR A 240 -5.00 26.14 -26.89
CA THR A 240 -6.45 26.02 -26.65
C THR A 240 -7.02 24.70 -27.20
N ASP A 241 -6.55 24.25 -28.37
CA ASP A 241 -7.00 23.01 -29.00
C ASP A 241 -6.58 21.77 -28.21
N GLU A 242 -5.37 21.78 -27.64
CA GLU A 242 -4.90 20.69 -26.77
C GLU A 242 -5.69 20.62 -25.46
N ILE A 243 -6.06 21.78 -24.89
CA ILE A 243 -6.91 21.84 -23.68
C ILE A 243 -8.28 21.24 -23.97
N ILE A 244 -8.92 21.62 -25.08
CA ILE A 244 -10.24 21.11 -25.47
C ILE A 244 -10.20 19.59 -25.72
N SER A 245 -9.20 19.11 -26.45
CA SER A 245 -9.02 17.68 -26.75
C SER A 245 -8.84 16.86 -25.46
N ARG A 246 -8.02 17.34 -24.51
CA ARG A 246 -7.80 16.68 -23.22
C ARG A 246 -9.02 16.71 -22.31
N LEU A 247 -9.80 17.80 -22.32
CA LEU A 247 -11.05 17.89 -21.57
C LEU A 247 -12.05 16.83 -22.07
N GLN A 248 -12.19 16.67 -23.39
CA GLN A 248 -13.06 15.65 -23.98
C GLN A 248 -12.61 14.23 -23.63
N ALA A 249 -11.30 13.96 -23.64
CA ALA A 249 -10.74 12.68 -23.22
C ALA A 249 -11.05 12.36 -21.74
N SER A 250 -10.84 13.34 -20.86
CA SER A 250 -11.12 13.21 -19.43
C SER A 250 -12.61 12.99 -19.14
N GLU A 251 -13.51 13.69 -19.84
CA GLU A 251 -14.95 13.50 -19.71
C GLU A 251 -15.38 12.08 -20.12
N MET A 252 -14.86 11.57 -21.25
CA MET A 252 -15.15 10.21 -21.69
C MET A 252 -14.69 9.16 -20.66
N GLU A 253 -13.50 9.36 -20.07
CA GLU A 253 -12.98 8.47 -19.04
C GLU A 253 -13.85 8.50 -17.76
N TYR A 254 -14.23 9.69 -17.30
CA TYR A 254 -15.07 9.85 -16.12
C TYR A 254 -16.41 9.12 -16.28
N ARG A 255 -17.08 9.31 -17.43
CA ARG A 255 -18.34 8.63 -17.74
C ARG A 255 -18.18 7.11 -17.84
N LYS A 256 -17.07 6.62 -18.40
CA LYS A 256 -16.73 5.20 -18.42
C LYS A 256 -16.58 4.62 -17.00
N ARG A 257 -15.96 5.36 -16.08
CA ARG A 257 -15.81 4.94 -14.67
C ARG A 257 -17.14 4.93 -13.91
N LEU A 258 -18.11 5.75 -14.32
CA LEU A 258 -19.46 5.76 -13.76
C LEU A 258 -20.39 4.66 -14.34
N ASN A 259 -19.90 3.84 -15.29
CA ASN A 259 -20.73 2.92 -16.08
C ASN A 259 -21.89 3.64 -16.80
N GLU A 260 -21.71 4.90 -17.20
CA GLU A 260 -22.71 5.66 -17.96
C GLU A 260 -22.63 5.42 -19.48
N PHE A 261 -21.83 4.44 -19.93
CA PHE A 261 -21.79 3.91 -21.29
C PHE A 261 -21.45 2.42 -21.29
#